data_AF-A0A1H9EPI8-F1
#
_entry.id   AF-A0A1H9EPI8-F1
#
_cell.length_a   1.000
_cell.length_b   1.000
_cell.length_c   1.000
_cell.angle_alpha   90.00
_cell.angle_beta   90.00
_cell.angle_gamma   90.00
#
_symmetry.space_group_name_H-M   'P 1'
#
loop_
_entity.id
_entity.type
_entity.pdbx_description
1 polymer ?
#
loop_
_entity_poly.entity_id
_entity_poly.type
_entity_poly.pdbx_seq_one_letter_code
_entity_poly.pdbx_strand_id
1 'polypeptide(L)'
;MMIWLTLLAAALGAALGALLVSRLQRGPDLAAQLRSEIERIERSLREEAATTRRETQDTLRAQRSEQAETLARFGEAQRASLQQLVDTQLKQGEALRGSVEENLKTLRADNAEKLEQMRRTVDEKLHETLEKRLGDSFKLVSERLEQVHKGLGEMQALAVGVGDLKRVLGNVKTRGIFGEVQLAALLEQVLTVEQYAANIATKPGSAERVEFAIKLPGRSDEGPVWLPIDAKFPREDYERLLEAQDRADPAAAEAAAQALERRIKLEAQNISSKYISPPHTTDFGILFLPTEGLYAEVLRRPGLFEALQREHRVTITGPTTLLATLNSLQMGFRTLAIEQRSSEVWRVLGAVKTEFAKFGEVLDKVKKKLDEASTQIEATGVRSRAISRRLREVEALPEADSAPMLGKGEEGEA
;
A
#
# COMPACT_ATOMS: atom_id res chain seq x y z
N MET A 1 -1.63 40.56 -161.92
CA MET A 1 -1.78 39.47 -160.92
C MET A 1 -0.53 39.22 -160.07
N MET A 2 0.70 39.52 -160.52
CA MET A 2 1.95 39.24 -159.78
C MET A 2 2.25 40.16 -158.57
N ILE A 3 1.79 41.42 -158.57
CA ILE A 3 2.13 42.42 -157.52
C ILE A 3 1.40 42.18 -156.20
N TRP A 4 0.22 41.55 -156.24
CA TRP A 4 -0.58 41.29 -155.04
C TRP A 4 -0.04 40.11 -154.20
N LEU A 5 0.65 39.16 -154.82
CA LEU A 5 1.24 38.01 -154.13
C LEU A 5 2.49 38.37 -153.33
N THR A 6 3.30 39.32 -153.80
CA THR A 6 4.51 39.76 -153.08
C THR A 6 4.19 40.60 -151.84
N LEU A 7 3.14 41.43 -151.89
CA LEU A 7 2.68 42.22 -150.75
C LEU A 7 2.07 41.35 -149.64
N LEU A 8 1.41 40.25 -149.99
CA LEU A 8 0.79 39.35 -149.02
C LEU A 8 1.84 38.52 -148.25
N ALA A 9 2.93 38.13 -148.93
CA ALA A 9 4.04 37.42 -148.30
C ALA A 9 4.83 38.31 -147.31
N ALA A 10 5.02 39.60 -147.62
CA ALA A 10 5.69 40.55 -146.72
C ALA A 10 4.86 40.84 -145.44
N ALA A 11 3.53 40.94 -145.57
CA ALA A 11 2.64 41.17 -144.43
C ALA A 11 2.60 39.98 -143.46
N LEU A 12 2.62 38.75 -143.99
CA LEU A 12 2.67 37.52 -143.19
C LEU A 12 3.99 37.37 -142.42
N GLY A 13 5.12 37.72 -143.04
CA GLY A 13 6.43 37.72 -142.38
C GLY A 13 6.53 38.71 -141.21
N ALA A 14 5.97 39.92 -141.38
CA ALA A 14 5.95 40.94 -140.33
C ALA A 14 5.03 40.56 -139.15
N ALA A 15 3.88 39.94 -139.43
CA ALA A 15 2.93 39.50 -138.40
C ALA A 15 3.51 38.35 -137.54
N LEU A 16 4.20 37.39 -138.17
CA LEU A 16 4.88 36.30 -137.46
C LEU A 16 6.05 36.81 -136.60
N GLY A 17 6.83 37.76 -137.11
CA GLY A 17 7.90 38.40 -136.33
C GLY A 17 7.36 39.16 -135.10
N ALA A 18 6.27 39.91 -135.25
CA ALA A 18 5.65 40.64 -134.15
C ALA A 18 5.05 39.71 -133.09
N LEU A 19 4.47 38.58 -133.50
CA LEU A 19 3.89 37.61 -132.58
C LEU A 19 4.98 36.94 -131.72
N LEU A 20 6.13 36.60 -132.32
CA LEU A 20 7.24 35.96 -131.59
C LEU A 20 7.88 36.91 -130.57
N VAL A 21 8.05 38.19 -130.93
CA VAL A 21 8.59 39.22 -130.04
C VAL A 21 7.64 39.51 -128.87
N SER A 22 6.33 39.57 -129.13
CA SER A 22 5.32 39.82 -128.07
C SER A 22 5.21 38.68 -127.04
N ARG A 23 5.50 37.44 -127.43
CA ARG A 23 5.51 36.30 -126.49
C ARG A 23 6.77 36.23 -125.63
N LEU A 24 7.92 36.60 -126.17
CA LEU A 24 9.18 36.65 -125.41
C LEU A 24 9.19 37.75 -124.34
N GLN A 25 8.41 38.82 -124.51
CA GLN A 25 8.30 39.91 -123.52
C GLN A 25 7.35 39.65 -122.34
N ARG A 26 6.47 38.63 -122.39
CA ARG A 26 5.46 38.35 -121.32
C ARG A 26 5.93 37.40 -120.21
N GLY A 27 7.02 36.67 -120.41
CA GLY A 27 7.62 35.78 -119.38
C GLY A 27 8.16 36.49 -118.11
N PRO A 28 8.84 37.65 -118.21
CA PRO A 28 9.41 38.31 -117.03
C PRO A 28 8.36 39.00 -116.13
N ASP A 29 7.22 39.46 -116.66
CA ASP A 29 6.16 40.12 -115.88
C ASP A 29 5.40 39.15 -114.96
N LEU A 30 5.15 37.92 -115.40
CA LEU A 30 4.43 36.92 -114.61
C LEU A 30 5.26 36.46 -113.40
N ALA A 31 6.59 36.33 -113.57
CA ALA A 31 7.51 35.98 -112.49
C ALA A 31 7.64 37.13 -111.46
N ALA A 32 7.56 38.38 -111.91
CA ALA A 32 7.56 39.54 -111.02
C ALA A 32 6.27 39.62 -110.18
N GLN A 33 5.10 39.32 -110.78
CA GLN A 33 3.82 39.27 -110.07
C GLN A 33 3.80 38.17 -109.00
N LEU A 34 4.22 36.95 -109.32
CA LEU A 34 4.29 35.84 -108.36
C LEU A 34 5.23 36.13 -107.19
N ARG A 35 6.40 36.75 -107.43
CA ARG A 35 7.31 37.19 -106.36
C ARG A 35 6.66 38.25 -105.47
N SER A 36 5.95 39.21 -106.06
CA SER A 36 5.27 40.25 -105.30
C SER A 36 4.12 39.73 -104.43
N GLU A 37 3.41 38.69 -104.88
CA GLU A 37 2.35 38.03 -104.09
C GLU A 37 2.96 37.20 -102.96
N ILE A 38 4.03 36.45 -103.21
CA ILE A 38 4.75 35.69 -102.17
C ILE A 38 5.30 36.65 -101.11
N GLU A 39 5.89 37.79 -101.49
CA GLU A 39 6.36 38.81 -100.56
C GLU A 39 5.23 39.48 -99.77
N ARG A 40 4.01 39.56 -100.33
CA ARG A 40 2.84 40.05 -99.59
C ARG A 40 2.34 39.02 -98.58
N ILE A 41 2.26 37.75 -98.98
CA ILE A 41 1.83 36.65 -98.11
C ILE A 41 2.85 36.44 -96.97
N GLU A 42 4.15 36.53 -97.25
CA GLU A 42 5.18 36.41 -96.23
C GLU A 42 5.14 37.60 -95.25
N ARG A 43 4.85 38.81 -95.75
CA ARG A 43 4.63 39.98 -94.89
C ARG A 43 3.38 39.82 -94.01
N SER A 44 2.25 39.39 -94.58
CA SER A 44 1.01 39.20 -93.80
C SER A 44 1.18 38.11 -92.74
N LEU A 45 1.84 36.99 -93.07
CA LEU A 45 2.14 35.93 -92.10
C LEU A 45 3.07 36.40 -90.99
N ARG A 46 4.08 37.22 -91.30
CA ARG A 46 4.97 37.80 -90.28
C ARG A 46 4.24 38.82 -89.39
N GLU A 47 3.34 39.61 -89.96
CA GLU A 47 2.50 40.54 -89.21
C GLU A 47 1.54 39.80 -88.28
N GLU A 48 0.87 38.75 -88.78
CA GLU A 48 -0.03 37.90 -88.00
C GLU A 48 0.71 37.11 -86.91
N ALA A 49 1.89 36.57 -87.19
CA ALA A 49 2.74 35.96 -86.18
C ALA A 49 3.20 36.97 -85.12
N ALA A 50 3.47 38.22 -85.50
CA ALA A 50 3.85 39.27 -84.56
C ALA A 50 2.67 39.73 -83.69
N THR A 51 1.44 39.80 -84.23
CA THR A 51 0.24 40.11 -83.45
C THR A 51 -0.11 38.98 -82.52
N THR A 52 -0.16 37.72 -82.98
CA THR A 52 -0.39 36.55 -82.11
C THR A 52 0.66 36.46 -81.00
N ARG A 53 1.93 36.74 -81.30
CA ARG A 53 3.00 36.76 -80.28
C ARG A 53 2.79 37.87 -79.23
N ARG A 54 2.28 39.03 -79.62
CA ARG A 54 1.95 40.11 -78.67
C ARG A 54 0.74 39.75 -77.82
N GLU A 55 -0.34 39.26 -78.44
CA GLU A 55 -1.55 38.84 -77.73
C GLU A 55 -1.28 37.70 -76.73
N THR A 56 -0.48 36.72 -77.12
CA THR A 56 -0.04 35.64 -76.21
C THR A 56 0.84 36.17 -75.06
N GLN A 57 1.72 37.14 -75.31
CA GLN A 57 2.50 37.78 -74.24
C GLN A 57 1.63 38.58 -73.28
N ASP A 58 0.64 39.32 -73.80
CA ASP A 58 -0.23 40.17 -72.99
C ASP A 58 -1.24 39.33 -72.19
N THR A 59 -1.77 38.24 -72.76
CA THR A 59 -2.60 37.27 -72.03
C THR A 59 -1.80 36.56 -70.93
N LEU A 60 -0.56 36.14 -71.20
CA LEU A 60 0.30 35.56 -70.17
C LEU A 60 0.65 36.55 -69.05
N ARG A 61 0.85 37.83 -69.37
CA ARG A 61 1.04 38.89 -68.37
C ARG A 61 -0.21 39.11 -67.53
N ALA A 62 -1.37 39.16 -68.16
CA ALA A 62 -2.66 39.31 -67.47
C ALA A 62 -2.91 38.11 -66.53
N GLN A 63 -2.71 36.88 -67.00
CA GLN A 63 -2.84 35.67 -66.19
C GLN A 63 -1.86 35.65 -65.00
N ARG A 64 -0.60 36.06 -65.21
CA ARG A 64 0.37 36.17 -64.11
C ARG A 64 -0.03 37.23 -63.09
N SER A 65 -0.57 38.36 -63.54
CA SER A 65 -1.06 39.41 -62.64
C SER A 65 -2.25 38.92 -61.81
N GLU A 66 -3.21 38.23 -62.44
CA GLU A 66 -4.37 37.65 -61.76
C GLU A 66 -3.97 36.55 -60.77
N GLN A 67 -3.00 35.69 -61.13
CA GLN A 67 -2.42 34.70 -60.22
C GLN A 67 -1.69 35.35 -59.04
N ALA A 68 -0.93 36.43 -59.28
CA ALA A 68 -0.26 37.16 -58.21
C ALA A 68 -1.27 37.81 -57.25
N GLU A 69 -2.35 38.39 -57.78
CA GLU A 69 -3.40 39.02 -56.99
C GLU A 69 -4.20 38.00 -56.17
N THR A 70 -4.54 36.86 -56.75
CA THR A 70 -5.23 35.77 -56.03
C THR A 70 -4.37 35.17 -54.93
N LEU A 71 -3.07 34.98 -55.16
CA LEU A 71 -2.12 34.54 -54.13
C LEU A 71 -1.95 35.58 -53.02
N ALA A 72 -1.92 36.88 -53.36
CA ALA A 72 -1.85 37.95 -52.37
C ALA A 72 -3.08 37.96 -51.47
N ARG A 73 -4.29 37.88 -52.05
CA ARG A 73 -5.56 37.79 -51.31
C ARG A 73 -5.63 36.53 -50.44
N PHE A 74 -5.13 35.40 -50.94
CA PHE A 74 -5.03 34.17 -50.15
C PHE A 74 -4.08 34.33 -48.95
N GLY A 75 -2.92 34.95 -49.16
CA GLY A 75 -1.96 35.24 -48.09
C GLY A 75 -2.52 36.18 -47.02
N GLU A 76 -3.30 37.18 -47.42
CA GLU A 76 -4.01 38.08 -46.49
C GLU A 76 -5.11 37.33 -45.71
N ALA A 77 -5.93 36.53 -46.39
CA ALA A 77 -6.97 35.73 -45.75
C ALA A 77 -6.39 34.70 -44.76
N GLN A 78 -5.27 34.07 -45.11
CA GLN A 78 -4.57 33.14 -44.23
C GLN A 78 -3.98 33.85 -43.00
N ARG A 79 -3.38 35.04 -43.17
CA ARG A 79 -2.90 35.86 -42.04
C ARG A 79 -4.04 36.27 -41.12
N ALA A 80 -5.17 36.74 -41.68
CA ALA A 80 -6.34 37.11 -40.90
C ALA A 80 -6.90 35.91 -40.11
N SER A 81 -6.97 34.72 -40.73
CA SER A 81 -7.42 33.50 -40.06
C SER A 81 -6.48 33.07 -38.92
N LEU A 82 -5.17 33.13 -39.13
CA LEU A 82 -4.17 32.85 -38.09
C LEU A 82 -4.25 33.85 -36.93
N GLN A 83 -4.45 35.13 -37.23
CA GLN A 83 -4.58 36.17 -36.21
C GLN A 83 -5.87 35.98 -35.38
N GLN A 84 -6.99 35.63 -36.04
CA GLN A 84 -8.23 35.30 -35.37
C GLN A 84 -8.10 34.04 -34.48
N LEU A 85 -7.35 33.02 -34.92
CA LEU A 85 -7.05 31.85 -34.10
C LEU A 85 -6.25 32.25 -32.85
N VAL A 86 -5.16 33.01 -33.01
CA VAL A 86 -4.35 33.49 -31.88
C VAL A 86 -5.19 34.28 -30.88
N ASP A 87 -6.02 35.22 -31.35
CA ASP A 87 -6.91 36.00 -30.50
C ASP A 87 -7.95 35.13 -29.77
N THR A 88 -8.48 34.11 -30.44
CA THR A 88 -9.43 33.17 -29.83
C THR A 88 -8.75 32.30 -28.78
N GLN A 89 -7.53 31.82 -29.06
CA GLN A 89 -6.71 31.05 -28.10
C GLN A 89 -6.37 31.89 -26.87
N LEU A 90 -5.99 33.16 -27.04
CA LEU A 90 -5.69 34.07 -25.93
C LEU A 90 -6.92 34.31 -25.05
N LYS A 91 -8.08 34.59 -25.66
CA LYS A 91 -9.35 34.76 -24.92
C LYS A 91 -9.77 33.49 -24.17
N GLN A 92 -9.61 32.31 -24.78
CA GLN A 92 -9.87 31.04 -24.09
C GLN A 92 -8.89 30.80 -22.93
N GLY A 93 -7.62 31.16 -23.10
CA GLY A 93 -6.61 31.06 -22.04
C GLY A 93 -6.90 31.97 -20.84
N GLU A 94 -7.36 33.20 -21.09
CA GLU A 94 -7.79 34.13 -20.05
C GLU A 94 -9.06 33.66 -19.33
N ALA A 95 -10.06 33.17 -20.06
CA ALA A 95 -11.28 32.61 -19.48
C ALA A 95 -10.98 31.37 -18.62
N LEU A 96 -10.08 30.49 -19.07
CA LEU A 96 -9.65 29.32 -18.31
C LEU A 96 -8.91 29.74 -17.03
N ARG A 97 -8.00 30.72 -17.12
CA ARG A 97 -7.32 31.27 -15.94
C ARG A 97 -8.30 31.86 -14.93
N GLY A 98 -9.28 32.64 -15.39
CA GLY A 98 -10.32 33.20 -14.54
C GLY A 98 -11.15 32.12 -13.83
N SER A 99 -11.58 31.08 -14.56
CA SER A 99 -12.32 29.95 -13.99
C SER A 99 -11.50 29.16 -12.97
N VAL A 100 -10.20 28.95 -13.22
CA VAL A 100 -9.30 28.29 -12.27
C VAL A 100 -9.10 29.13 -11.01
N GLU A 101 -8.90 30.44 -11.13
CA GLU A 101 -8.81 31.35 -9.97
C GLU A 101 -10.08 31.38 -9.14
N GLU A 102 -11.25 31.40 -9.79
CA GLU A 102 -12.55 31.36 -9.12
C GLU A 102 -12.73 30.03 -8.37
N ASN A 103 -12.49 28.89 -9.03
CA ASN A 103 -12.55 27.58 -8.39
C ASN A 103 -11.58 27.45 -7.20
N LEU A 104 -10.37 28.00 -7.31
CA LEU A 104 -9.41 28.01 -6.21
C LEU A 104 -9.85 28.90 -5.05
N LYS A 105 -10.52 30.03 -5.31
CA LYS A 105 -11.13 30.85 -4.24
C LYS A 105 -12.25 30.11 -3.54
N THR A 106 -13.15 29.47 -4.28
CA THR A 106 -14.26 28.70 -3.71
C THR A 106 -13.74 27.52 -2.88
N LEU A 107 -12.77 26.76 -3.40
CA LEU A 107 -12.13 25.67 -2.66
C LEU A 107 -11.44 26.15 -1.38
N ARG A 108 -10.81 27.34 -1.38
CA ARG A 108 -10.20 27.91 -0.18
C ARG A 108 -11.26 28.31 0.85
N ALA A 109 -12.37 28.92 0.40
CA ALA A 109 -13.48 29.29 1.27
C ALA A 109 -14.15 28.05 1.89
N ASP A 110 -14.48 27.04 1.08
CA ASP A 110 -15.08 25.79 1.53
C ASP A 110 -14.18 25.02 2.51
N ASN A 111 -12.87 25.01 2.26
CA ASN A 111 -11.93 24.40 3.19
C ASN A 111 -11.83 25.17 4.51
N ALA A 112 -11.85 26.51 4.48
CA ALA A 112 -11.86 27.31 5.69
C ALA A 112 -13.13 27.06 6.52
N GLU A 113 -14.30 26.95 5.87
CA GLU A 113 -15.56 26.64 6.53
C GLU A 113 -15.56 25.23 7.15
N LYS A 114 -15.09 24.21 6.40
CA LYS A 114 -14.96 22.83 6.92
C LYS A 114 -13.96 22.73 8.07
N LEU A 115 -12.85 23.46 8.02
CA LEU A 115 -11.88 23.52 9.12
C LEU A 115 -12.49 24.15 10.37
N GLU A 116 -13.28 25.22 10.22
CA GLU A 116 -13.97 25.83 11.37
C GLU A 116 -15.08 24.93 11.92
N GLN A 117 -15.84 24.23 11.07
CA GLN A 117 -16.79 23.20 11.53
C GLN A 117 -16.09 22.08 12.30
N MET A 118 -14.98 21.55 11.76
CA MET A 118 -14.19 20.54 12.46
C MET A 118 -13.67 21.07 13.80
N ARG A 119 -13.18 22.32 13.86
CA ARG A 119 -12.73 22.94 15.10
C ARG A 119 -13.86 22.99 16.14
N ARG A 120 -15.06 23.41 15.74
CA ARG A 120 -16.23 23.46 16.63
C ARG A 120 -16.66 22.07 17.10
N THR A 121 -16.75 21.09 16.20
CA THR A 121 -17.11 19.71 16.58
C THR A 121 -16.07 19.07 17.48
N VAL A 122 -14.79 19.35 17.23
CA VAL A 122 -13.70 18.90 18.11
C VAL A 122 -13.82 19.58 19.47
N ASP A 123 -13.96 20.90 19.54
CA ASP A 123 -14.13 21.64 20.81
C ASP A 123 -15.36 21.14 21.59
N GLU A 124 -16.51 20.95 20.94
CA GLU A 124 -17.73 20.42 21.57
C GLU A 124 -17.51 18.99 22.11
N LYS A 125 -16.96 18.08 21.31
CA LYS A 125 -16.72 16.70 21.75
C LYS A 125 -15.64 16.60 22.81
N LEU A 126 -14.59 17.43 22.73
CA LEU A 126 -13.55 17.47 23.75
C LEU A 126 -14.12 18.03 25.04
N HIS A 127 -14.84 19.16 25.00
CA HIS A 127 -15.44 19.75 26.19
C HIS A 127 -16.44 18.79 26.83
N GLU A 128 -17.35 18.19 26.06
CA GLU A 128 -18.37 17.28 26.59
C GLU A 128 -17.76 15.97 27.13
N THR A 129 -16.75 15.41 26.45
CA THR A 129 -16.09 14.18 26.91
C THR A 129 -15.19 14.42 28.10
N LEU A 130 -14.46 15.53 28.11
CA LEU A 130 -13.53 15.89 29.17
C LEU A 130 -14.30 16.32 30.43
N GLU A 131 -15.34 17.13 30.31
CA GLU A 131 -16.16 17.58 31.44
C GLU A 131 -16.98 16.42 32.05
N LYS A 132 -17.56 15.53 31.23
CA LYS A 132 -18.22 14.31 31.75
C LYS A 132 -17.23 13.36 32.41
N ARG A 133 -16.11 13.03 31.76
CA ARG A 133 -15.13 12.09 32.35
C ARG A 133 -14.42 12.66 33.56
N LEU A 134 -14.02 13.93 33.53
CA LEU A 134 -13.41 14.58 34.69
C LEU A 134 -14.45 14.75 35.79
N GLY A 135 -15.69 15.16 35.47
CA GLY A 135 -16.78 15.26 36.43
C GLY A 135 -17.07 13.92 37.13
N ASP A 136 -17.21 12.84 36.38
CA ASP A 136 -17.43 11.49 36.91
C ASP A 136 -16.22 11.00 37.73
N SER A 137 -14.99 11.28 37.26
CA SER A 137 -13.77 10.92 37.98
C SER A 137 -13.62 11.73 39.27
N PHE A 138 -13.92 13.02 39.27
CA PHE A 138 -13.91 13.88 40.45
C PHE A 138 -15.03 13.51 41.42
N LYS A 139 -16.20 13.11 40.92
CA LYS A 139 -17.30 12.63 41.75
C LYS A 139 -16.95 11.32 42.43
N LEU A 140 -16.36 10.37 41.70
CA LEU A 140 -15.84 9.11 42.25
C LEU A 140 -14.72 9.34 43.27
N VAL A 141 -13.81 10.28 42.98
CA VAL A 141 -12.71 10.64 43.90
C VAL A 141 -13.25 11.33 45.15
N SER A 142 -14.23 12.24 45.01
CA SER A 142 -14.91 12.87 46.15
C SER A 142 -15.70 11.87 46.98
N GLU A 143 -16.45 10.94 46.38
CA GLU A 143 -17.15 9.87 47.11
C GLU A 143 -16.17 8.96 47.84
N ARG A 144 -15.02 8.63 47.23
CA ARG A 144 -13.95 7.88 47.89
C ARG A 144 -13.28 8.68 49.00
N LEU A 145 -13.05 9.98 48.81
CA LEU A 145 -12.51 10.88 49.84
C LEU A 145 -13.49 11.04 50.99
N GLU A 146 -14.80 11.11 50.73
CA GLU A 146 -15.83 11.17 51.77
C GLU A 146 -15.93 9.85 52.53
N GLN A 147 -15.85 8.70 51.85
CA GLN A 147 -15.77 7.38 52.50
C GLN A 147 -14.48 7.24 53.31
N VAL A 148 -13.34 7.74 52.82
CA VAL A 148 -12.08 7.77 53.55
C VAL A 148 -12.16 8.73 54.73
N HIS A 149 -12.79 9.90 54.61
CA HIS A 149 -13.01 10.83 55.71
C HIS A 149 -13.98 10.29 56.77
N LYS A 150 -15.03 9.55 56.36
CA LYS A 150 -15.88 8.80 57.29
C LYS A 150 -15.10 7.68 57.99
N GLY A 151 -14.30 6.91 57.25
CA GLY A 151 -13.43 5.88 57.82
C GLY A 151 -12.34 6.44 58.74
N LEU A 152 -11.84 7.64 58.47
CA LEU A 152 -10.88 8.37 59.33
C LEU A 152 -11.56 9.04 60.53
N GLY A 153 -12.82 9.47 60.40
CA GLY A 153 -13.64 9.94 61.52
C GLY A 153 -13.98 8.80 62.49
N GLU A 154 -14.22 7.60 61.97
CA GLU A 154 -14.30 6.37 62.75
C GLU A 154 -12.93 5.98 63.36
N MET A 155 -11.80 6.39 62.76
CA MET A 155 -10.47 6.18 63.36
C MET A 155 -10.21 6.97 64.63
N GLN A 156 -10.87 8.11 64.85
CA GLN A 156 -10.73 8.84 66.12
C GLN A 156 -11.47 8.12 67.27
N ALA A 157 -12.42 7.23 66.96
CA ALA A 157 -12.99 6.26 67.89
C ALA A 157 -12.16 4.96 68.00
N LEU A 158 -11.28 4.66 67.03
CA LEU A 158 -10.40 3.49 67.01
C LEU A 158 -9.12 3.61 67.87
N ALA A 159 -8.86 4.76 68.51
CA ALA A 159 -7.83 4.85 69.55
C ALA A 159 -8.13 3.94 70.76
N VAL A 160 -9.37 3.46 70.91
CA VAL A 160 -9.79 2.46 71.91
C VAL A 160 -9.70 1.02 71.36
N GLY A 161 -9.59 0.83 70.04
CA GLY A 161 -9.69 -0.46 69.34
C GLY A 161 -8.37 -1.18 69.05
N VAL A 162 -7.21 -0.64 69.45
CA VAL A 162 -5.89 -1.26 69.23
C VAL A 162 -5.73 -2.59 70.01
N GLY A 163 -6.57 -2.84 71.02
CA GLY A 163 -6.62 -4.11 71.76
C GLY A 163 -7.23 -5.28 70.96
N ASP A 164 -8.13 -5.03 70.02
CA ASP A 164 -8.87 -6.10 69.32
C ASP A 164 -8.11 -6.67 68.11
N LEU A 165 -7.23 -5.88 67.46
CA LEU A 165 -6.32 -6.41 66.42
C LEU A 165 -5.29 -7.40 66.98
N LYS A 166 -4.82 -7.19 68.22
CA LYS A 166 -3.97 -8.15 68.94
C LYS A 166 -4.70 -9.48 69.19
N ARG A 167 -6.03 -9.45 69.28
CA ARG A 167 -6.88 -10.61 69.58
C ARG A 167 -7.26 -11.42 68.32
N VAL A 168 -7.43 -10.77 67.17
CA VAL A 168 -7.75 -11.43 65.89
C VAL A 168 -6.54 -12.14 65.26
N LEU A 169 -5.31 -11.66 65.52
CA LEU A 169 -4.06 -12.29 65.06
C LEU A 169 -3.57 -13.47 65.93
N GLY A 170 -4.30 -13.83 66.99
CA GLY A 170 -3.94 -14.94 67.87
C GLY A 170 -4.16 -16.33 67.27
N ASN A 171 -5.08 -16.49 66.30
CA ASN A 171 -5.52 -17.79 65.79
C ASN A 171 -4.67 -18.28 64.60
N VAL A 172 -4.18 -19.52 64.64
CA VAL A 172 -3.27 -20.15 63.66
C VAL A 172 -3.80 -20.08 62.22
N LYS A 173 -5.12 -20.15 62.02
CA LYS A 173 -5.72 -20.02 60.67
C LYS A 173 -5.63 -18.60 60.11
N THR A 174 -5.86 -17.57 60.92
CA THR A 174 -5.75 -16.16 60.50
C THR A 174 -4.31 -15.81 60.13
N ARG A 175 -3.31 -16.51 60.71
CA ARG A 175 -1.88 -16.30 60.44
C ARG A 175 -1.46 -16.70 59.03
N GLY A 176 -1.94 -17.86 58.55
CA GLY A 176 -1.68 -18.32 57.17
C GLY A 176 -2.37 -17.40 56.15
N ILE A 177 -3.63 -17.08 56.41
CA ILE A 177 -4.46 -16.24 55.54
C ILE A 177 -3.82 -14.85 55.31
N PHE A 178 -3.22 -14.21 56.32
CA PHE A 178 -2.59 -12.89 56.11
C PHE A 178 -1.43 -12.94 55.11
N GLY A 179 -0.55 -13.95 55.23
CA GLY A 179 0.57 -14.13 54.31
C GLY A 179 0.11 -14.44 52.90
N GLU A 180 -0.88 -15.32 52.77
CA GLU A 180 -1.50 -15.69 51.49
C GLU A 180 -2.17 -14.50 50.80
N VAL A 181 -2.94 -13.69 51.55
CA VAL A 181 -3.62 -12.50 51.02
C VAL A 181 -2.62 -11.46 50.53
N GLN A 182 -1.53 -11.24 51.27
CA GLN A 182 -0.51 -10.29 50.85
C GLN A 182 0.25 -10.80 49.60
N LEU A 183 0.57 -12.09 49.55
CA LEU A 183 1.17 -12.72 48.38
C LEU A 183 0.25 -12.61 47.16
N ALA A 184 -1.05 -12.89 47.31
CA ALA A 184 -2.05 -12.74 46.26
C ALA A 184 -2.09 -11.31 45.71
N ALA A 185 -2.13 -10.31 46.60
CA ALA A 185 -2.15 -8.91 46.21
C ALA A 185 -0.91 -8.50 45.41
N LEU A 186 0.29 -8.99 45.77
CA LEU A 186 1.52 -8.72 45.02
C LEU A 186 1.52 -9.38 43.64
N LEU A 187 1.00 -10.61 43.53
CA LEU A 187 0.87 -11.30 42.25
C LEU A 187 -0.13 -10.60 41.34
N GLU A 188 -1.30 -10.21 41.84
CA GLU A 188 -2.34 -9.50 41.08
C GLU A 188 -1.89 -8.13 40.57
N GLN A 189 -0.98 -7.45 41.28
CA GLN A 189 -0.44 -6.16 40.85
C GLN A 189 0.46 -6.26 39.61
N VAL A 190 1.15 -7.39 39.42
CA VAL A 190 2.20 -7.53 38.37
C VAL A 190 1.82 -8.52 37.27
N LEU A 191 1.13 -9.61 37.63
CA LEU A 191 0.83 -10.72 36.73
C LEU A 191 -0.67 -10.78 36.40
N THR A 192 -0.98 -11.22 35.18
CA THR A 192 -2.37 -11.54 34.81
C THR A 192 -2.78 -12.89 35.39
N VAL A 193 -4.09 -13.12 35.54
CA VAL A 193 -4.66 -14.37 36.09
C VAL A 193 -4.22 -15.63 35.31
N GLU A 194 -3.82 -15.48 34.05
CA GLU A 194 -3.32 -16.58 33.22
C GLU A 194 -1.85 -16.94 33.48
N GLN A 195 -1.09 -16.04 34.10
CA GLN A 195 0.35 -16.16 34.35
C GLN A 195 0.68 -16.78 35.71
N TYR A 196 -0.31 -17.03 36.56
CA TYR A 196 -0.12 -17.73 37.82
C TYR A 196 -1.35 -18.58 38.13
N ALA A 197 -1.23 -19.50 39.09
CA ALA A 197 -2.35 -20.28 39.59
C ALA A 197 -2.27 -20.38 41.11
N ALA A 198 -3.43 -20.35 41.77
CA ALA A 198 -3.55 -20.48 43.21
C ALA A 198 -3.92 -21.92 43.59
N ASN A 199 -3.38 -22.41 44.70
CA ASN A 199 -3.68 -23.72 45.28
C ASN A 199 -3.54 -24.84 44.24
N ILE A 200 -2.37 -25.04 43.65
CA ILE A 200 -2.16 -26.09 42.63
C ILE A 200 -1.18 -27.17 43.09
N ALA A 201 -1.37 -28.39 42.59
CA ALA A 201 -0.33 -29.42 42.70
C ALA A 201 0.69 -29.22 41.58
N THR A 202 1.91 -28.84 41.93
CA THR A 202 3.00 -28.60 40.96
C THR A 202 3.68 -29.89 40.52
N LYS A 203 3.59 -30.94 41.33
CA LYS A 203 4.15 -32.26 41.06
C LYS A 203 3.06 -33.22 40.57
N PRO A 204 3.24 -33.90 39.41
CA PRO A 204 2.28 -34.88 38.93
C PRO A 204 2.05 -36.00 39.96
N GLY A 205 0.78 -36.32 40.22
CA GLY A 205 0.39 -37.35 41.18
C GLY A 205 0.51 -36.97 42.66
N SER A 206 0.92 -35.72 42.98
CA SER A 206 0.95 -35.22 44.35
C SER A 206 -0.40 -34.64 44.77
N ALA A 207 -0.80 -34.86 46.03
CA ALA A 207 -1.93 -34.17 46.66
C ALA A 207 -1.52 -32.85 47.34
N GLU A 208 -0.22 -32.60 47.48
CA GLU A 208 0.30 -31.37 48.09
C GLU A 208 0.08 -30.18 47.16
N ARG A 209 -0.61 -29.15 47.66
CA ARG A 209 -0.95 -27.94 46.90
C ARG A 209 -0.14 -26.77 47.41
N VAL A 210 0.60 -26.12 46.51
CA VAL A 210 1.28 -24.86 46.82
C VAL A 210 0.28 -23.72 46.77
N GLU A 211 0.44 -22.74 47.65
CA GLU A 211 -0.43 -21.56 47.73
C GLU A 211 -0.52 -20.84 46.40
N PHE A 212 0.63 -20.56 45.77
CA PHE A 212 0.70 -19.96 44.44
C PHE A 212 1.81 -20.58 43.61
N ALA A 213 1.62 -20.61 42.28
CA ALA A 213 2.67 -20.96 41.35
C ALA A 213 2.62 -20.07 40.12
N ILE A 214 3.77 -19.51 39.72
CA ILE A 214 3.88 -18.73 38.50
C ILE A 214 4.04 -19.70 37.32
N LYS A 215 3.28 -19.44 36.27
CA LYS A 215 3.30 -20.21 35.03
C LYS A 215 4.43 -19.70 34.14
N LEU A 216 5.52 -20.45 34.05
CA LEU A 216 6.61 -20.17 33.12
C LEU A 216 6.41 -20.93 31.80
N PRO A 217 6.81 -20.34 30.66
CA PRO A 217 6.83 -21.01 29.37
C PRO A 217 7.85 -22.15 29.41
N GLY A 218 7.36 -23.39 29.27
CA GLY A 218 8.20 -24.57 29.18
C GLY A 218 8.91 -24.68 27.83
N ARG A 219 9.95 -25.52 27.75
CA ARG A 219 10.54 -25.93 26.47
C ARG A 219 9.61 -26.96 25.82
N SER A 220 8.91 -26.56 24.76
CA SER A 220 8.21 -27.39 23.75
C SER A 220 7.29 -28.53 24.25
N ASP A 221 6.01 -28.49 23.89
CA ASP A 221 4.97 -29.55 23.99
C ASP A 221 4.70 -30.26 25.35
N GLU A 222 5.55 -30.12 26.38
CA GLU A 222 5.39 -30.78 27.68
C GLU A 222 4.57 -29.98 28.71
N GLY A 223 4.01 -28.84 28.30
CA GLY A 223 3.17 -27.98 29.15
C GLY A 223 3.95 -26.87 29.89
N PRO A 224 3.27 -26.10 30.75
CA PRO A 224 3.90 -25.01 31.49
C PRO A 224 4.81 -25.53 32.61
N VAL A 225 5.91 -24.81 32.85
CA VAL A 225 6.81 -25.05 33.98
C VAL A 225 6.37 -24.19 35.15
N TRP A 226 6.12 -24.78 36.31
CA TRP A 226 5.64 -24.03 37.48
C TRP A 226 6.78 -23.52 38.37
N LEU A 227 6.72 -22.26 38.78
CA LEU A 227 7.56 -21.70 39.84
C LEU A 227 6.75 -21.62 41.14
N PRO A 228 6.92 -22.56 42.09
CA PRO A 228 6.15 -22.60 43.33
C PRO A 228 6.55 -21.46 44.28
N ILE A 229 5.54 -20.83 44.88
CA ILE A 229 5.67 -19.75 45.87
C ILE A 229 4.76 -20.06 47.04
N ASP A 230 5.35 -20.12 48.24
CA ASP A 230 4.65 -20.48 49.46
C ASP A 230 4.97 -19.45 50.55
N ALA A 231 3.93 -18.89 51.17
CA ALA A 231 4.03 -17.89 52.21
C ALA A 231 4.17 -18.55 53.58
N LYS A 232 5.17 -18.13 54.35
CA LYS A 232 5.37 -18.61 55.72
C LYS A 232 5.61 -17.46 56.66
N PHE A 233 4.88 -17.50 57.77
CA PHE A 233 4.97 -16.48 58.82
C PHE A 233 5.17 -17.13 60.19
N PRO A 234 6.42 -17.48 60.58
CA PRO A 234 6.76 -17.96 61.91
C PRO A 234 6.67 -16.83 62.96
N ARG A 235 5.47 -16.28 63.13
CA ARG A 235 5.22 -15.09 63.96
C ARG A 235 5.67 -15.27 65.40
N GLU A 236 5.47 -16.44 65.99
CA GLU A 236 5.84 -16.68 67.39
C GLU A 236 7.35 -16.68 67.62
N ASP A 237 8.14 -17.23 66.69
CA ASP A 237 9.60 -17.15 66.75
C ASP A 237 10.06 -15.70 66.54
N TYR A 238 9.41 -14.98 65.61
CA TYR A 238 9.70 -13.59 65.32
C TYR A 238 9.33 -12.63 66.46
N GLU A 239 8.15 -12.80 67.08
CA GLU A 239 7.72 -12.00 68.22
C GLU A 239 8.59 -12.24 69.44
N ARG A 240 8.97 -13.51 69.72
CA ARG A 240 9.92 -13.83 70.80
C ARG A 240 11.27 -13.15 70.59
N LEU A 241 11.73 -13.07 69.33
CA LEU A 241 12.95 -12.36 68.98
C LEU A 241 12.81 -10.86 69.24
N LEU A 242 11.75 -10.22 68.73
CA LEU A 242 11.50 -8.79 68.95
C LEU A 242 11.37 -8.45 70.44
N GLU A 243 10.60 -9.23 71.20
CA GLU A 243 10.45 -9.02 72.64
C GLU A 243 11.78 -9.16 73.40
N ALA A 244 12.63 -10.11 73.01
CA ALA A 244 13.94 -10.27 73.62
C ALA A 244 14.88 -9.09 73.28
N GLN A 245 14.80 -8.58 72.05
CA GLN A 245 15.51 -7.37 71.62
C GLN A 245 15.02 -6.13 72.39
N ASP A 246 13.71 -5.96 72.55
CA ASP A 246 13.09 -4.85 73.29
C ASP A 246 13.48 -4.86 74.77
N ARG A 247 13.60 -6.05 75.37
CA ARG A 247 14.10 -6.24 76.74
C ARG A 247 15.62 -6.07 76.87
N ALA A 248 16.32 -5.82 75.76
CA ALA A 248 17.78 -5.74 75.70
C ALA A 248 18.49 -6.97 76.30
N ASP A 249 17.92 -8.16 76.10
CA ASP A 249 18.47 -9.44 76.56
C ASP A 249 19.17 -10.16 75.39
N PRO A 250 20.51 -10.03 75.26
CA PRO A 250 21.23 -10.60 74.12
C PRO A 250 21.21 -12.13 74.10
N ALA A 251 21.15 -12.78 75.26
CA ALA A 251 21.14 -14.24 75.34
C ALA A 251 19.78 -14.81 74.88
N ALA A 252 18.69 -14.19 75.34
CA ALA A 252 17.34 -14.55 74.89
C ALA A 252 17.13 -14.24 73.41
N ALA A 253 17.68 -13.11 72.92
CA ALA A 253 17.58 -12.71 71.52
C ALA A 253 18.30 -13.72 70.60
N GLU A 254 19.52 -14.15 70.95
CA GLU A 254 20.23 -15.18 70.15
C GLU A 254 19.51 -16.53 70.17
N ALA A 255 18.97 -16.95 71.32
CA ALA A 255 18.20 -18.19 71.40
C ALA A 255 16.92 -18.16 70.54
N ALA A 256 16.20 -17.03 70.53
CA ALA A 256 15.03 -16.82 69.68
C ALA A 256 15.42 -16.75 68.19
N ALA A 257 16.52 -16.08 67.84
CA ALA A 257 17.04 -16.02 66.48
C ALA A 257 17.40 -17.41 65.93
N GLN A 258 18.03 -18.26 66.75
CA GLN A 258 18.33 -19.64 66.36
C GLN A 258 17.06 -20.50 66.19
N ALA A 259 16.02 -20.25 66.99
CA ALA A 259 14.74 -20.93 66.83
C ALA A 259 14.07 -20.53 65.50
N LEU A 260 14.07 -19.23 65.19
CA LEU A 260 13.60 -18.71 63.91
C LEU A 260 14.38 -19.30 62.74
N GLU A 261 15.71 -19.35 62.83
CA GLU A 261 16.58 -19.95 61.82
C GLU A 261 16.22 -21.42 61.55
N ARG A 262 16.10 -22.23 62.60
CA ARG A 262 15.69 -23.64 62.47
C ARG A 262 14.32 -23.77 61.82
N ARG A 263 13.37 -22.89 62.19
CA ARG A 263 12.03 -22.89 61.62
C ARG A 263 12.04 -22.59 60.13
N ILE A 264 12.79 -21.57 59.70
CA ILE A 264 12.92 -21.21 58.28
C ILE A 264 13.57 -22.34 57.47
N LYS A 265 14.62 -23.00 58.01
CA LYS A 265 15.22 -24.18 57.36
C LYS A 265 14.22 -25.31 57.15
N LEU A 266 13.40 -25.61 58.15
CA LEU A 266 12.36 -26.63 58.05
C LEU A 266 11.32 -26.27 56.98
N GLU A 267 10.87 -25.01 56.93
CA GLU A 267 9.89 -24.58 55.92
C GLU A 267 10.47 -24.65 54.51
N ALA A 268 11.73 -24.26 54.31
CA ALA A 268 12.41 -24.41 53.02
C ALA A 268 12.55 -25.89 52.61
N GLN A 269 12.89 -26.78 53.54
CA GLN A 269 12.93 -28.21 53.29
C GLN A 269 11.55 -28.76 52.89
N ASN A 270 10.48 -28.30 53.55
CA ASN A 270 9.10 -28.65 53.21
C ASN A 270 8.73 -28.20 51.79
N ILE A 271 9.02 -26.94 51.44
CA ILE A 271 8.76 -26.41 50.08
C ILE A 271 9.51 -27.24 49.04
N SER A 272 10.79 -27.52 49.30
CA SER A 272 11.64 -28.29 48.40
C SER A 272 11.08 -29.69 48.14
N SER A 273 10.76 -30.43 49.19
CA SER A 273 10.28 -31.81 49.10
C SER A 273 8.87 -31.93 48.52
N LYS A 274 7.98 -30.98 48.82
CA LYS A 274 6.58 -31.02 48.40
C LYS A 274 6.34 -30.48 47.00
N TYR A 275 7.03 -29.41 46.62
CA TYR A 275 6.64 -28.61 45.45
C TYR A 275 7.67 -28.57 44.33
N ILE A 276 8.96 -28.83 44.60
CA ILE A 276 10.01 -28.78 43.57
C ILE A 276 10.15 -30.15 42.90
N SER A 277 9.84 -30.22 41.60
CA SER A 277 9.93 -31.42 40.78
C SER A 277 10.19 -31.10 39.29
N PRO A 278 11.42 -30.70 38.91
CA PRO A 278 11.81 -30.62 37.50
C PRO A 278 11.58 -31.96 36.77
N PRO A 279 11.09 -31.97 35.51
CA PRO A 279 10.92 -30.83 34.59
C PRO A 279 9.59 -30.05 34.73
N HIS A 280 8.64 -30.52 35.55
CA HIS A 280 7.32 -29.88 35.68
C HIS A 280 7.35 -28.56 36.46
N THR A 281 8.41 -28.37 37.26
CA THR A 281 8.67 -27.14 37.98
C THR A 281 10.02 -26.57 37.63
N THR A 282 10.22 -25.31 37.99
CA THR A 282 11.55 -24.71 38.03
C THR A 282 12.48 -25.45 38.97
N ASP A 283 13.77 -25.17 38.78
CA ASP A 283 14.87 -25.69 39.57
C ASP A 283 14.94 -25.14 41.00
N PHE A 284 14.05 -24.25 41.39
CA PHE A 284 14.01 -23.67 42.72
C PHE A 284 12.58 -23.23 43.09
N GLY A 285 12.30 -23.05 44.37
CA GLY A 285 11.05 -22.47 44.87
C GLY A 285 11.28 -21.14 45.58
N ILE A 286 10.20 -20.42 45.85
CA ILE A 286 10.24 -19.17 46.62
C ILE A 286 9.56 -19.36 47.97
N LEU A 287 10.28 -19.06 49.05
CA LEU A 287 9.73 -18.90 50.40
C LEU A 287 9.43 -17.42 50.62
N PHE A 288 8.16 -17.07 50.68
CA PHE A 288 7.72 -15.69 50.87
C PHE A 288 7.51 -15.38 52.35
N LEU A 289 8.12 -14.29 52.82
CA LEU A 289 7.98 -13.77 54.18
C LEU A 289 7.16 -12.47 54.14
N PRO A 290 5.96 -12.39 54.76
CA PRO A 290 5.02 -11.30 54.53
C PRO A 290 5.35 -9.97 55.25
N THR A 291 6.46 -9.89 55.96
CA THR A 291 6.91 -8.65 56.59
C THR A 291 8.38 -8.41 56.27
N GLU A 292 8.72 -7.17 55.91
CA GLU A 292 10.10 -6.77 55.65
C GLU A 292 10.99 -6.96 56.88
N GLY A 293 10.46 -6.74 58.08
CA GLY A 293 11.20 -6.96 59.32
C GLY A 293 11.58 -8.43 59.53
N LEU A 294 10.65 -9.36 59.27
CA LEU A 294 10.96 -10.79 59.34
C LEU A 294 12.00 -11.19 58.29
N TYR A 295 11.84 -10.72 57.05
CA TYR A 295 12.82 -10.94 55.99
C TYR A 295 14.21 -10.42 56.38
N ALA A 296 14.30 -9.22 56.96
CA ALA A 296 15.54 -8.65 57.42
C ALA A 296 16.21 -9.48 58.53
N GLU A 297 15.45 -9.95 59.53
CA GLU A 297 15.99 -10.80 60.60
C GLU A 297 16.52 -12.15 60.07
N VAL A 298 15.88 -12.71 59.04
CA VAL A 298 16.38 -13.92 58.38
C VAL A 298 17.68 -13.64 57.64
N LEU A 299 17.79 -12.50 56.93
CA LEU A 299 19.03 -12.10 56.24
C LEU A 299 20.17 -11.74 57.19
N ARG A 300 19.88 -11.27 58.41
CA ARG A 300 20.90 -11.01 59.44
C ARG A 300 21.65 -12.27 59.86
N ARG A 301 21.09 -13.48 59.65
CA ARG A 301 21.75 -14.75 59.97
C ARG A 301 22.79 -15.10 58.89
N PRO A 302 24.10 -15.04 59.21
CA PRO A 302 25.14 -15.28 58.21
C PRO A 302 25.04 -16.67 57.61
N GLY A 303 25.06 -16.77 56.27
CA GLY A 303 25.07 -18.04 55.54
C GLY A 303 23.70 -18.75 55.47
N LEU A 304 22.65 -18.22 56.11
CA LEU A 304 21.33 -18.86 56.08
C LEU A 304 20.74 -18.82 54.68
N PHE A 305 20.74 -17.65 54.03
CA PHE A 305 20.19 -17.48 52.68
C PHE A 305 20.87 -18.43 51.68
N GLU A 306 22.21 -18.47 51.68
CA GLU A 306 23.01 -19.31 50.80
C GLU A 306 22.79 -20.81 51.08
N ALA A 307 22.66 -21.20 52.35
CA ALA A 307 22.37 -22.58 52.72
C ALA A 307 21.01 -23.04 52.18
N LEU A 308 19.96 -22.23 52.31
CA LEU A 308 18.62 -22.58 51.82
C LEU A 308 18.60 -22.70 50.29
N GLN A 309 19.30 -21.80 49.59
CA GLN A 309 19.40 -21.85 48.14
C GLN A 309 20.19 -23.08 47.67
N ARG A 310 21.31 -23.41 48.32
CA ARG A 310 22.18 -24.54 47.94
C ARG A 310 21.60 -25.90 48.32
N GLU A 311 21.06 -26.03 49.51
CA GLU A 311 20.66 -27.32 50.11
C GLU A 311 19.20 -27.67 49.81
N HIS A 312 18.32 -26.67 49.76
CA HIS A 312 16.89 -26.87 49.54
C HIS A 312 16.41 -26.32 48.20
N ARG A 313 17.25 -25.61 47.44
CA ARG A 313 16.84 -24.96 46.18
C ARG A 313 15.67 -24.00 46.43
N VAL A 314 15.70 -23.29 47.55
CA VAL A 314 14.65 -22.32 47.92
C VAL A 314 15.28 -20.95 48.12
N THR A 315 14.72 -19.95 47.44
CA THR A 315 15.10 -18.55 47.57
C THR A 315 14.11 -17.84 48.48
N ILE A 316 14.59 -17.05 49.44
CA ILE A 316 13.73 -16.27 50.34
C ILE A 316 13.43 -14.92 49.72
N THR A 317 12.20 -14.44 49.84
CA THR A 317 11.82 -13.08 49.45
C THR A 317 10.97 -12.39 50.51
N GLY A 318 11.20 -11.09 50.72
CA GLY A 318 10.24 -10.17 51.35
C GLY A 318 9.31 -9.52 50.31
N PRO A 319 8.31 -8.71 50.73
CA PRO A 319 7.36 -8.05 49.83
C PRO A 319 8.01 -7.25 48.70
N THR A 320 9.03 -6.44 49.01
CA THR A 320 9.72 -5.57 48.05
C THR A 320 10.57 -6.38 47.08
N THR A 321 11.29 -7.38 47.60
CA THR A 321 12.15 -8.26 46.77
C THR A 321 11.32 -9.17 45.88
N LEU A 322 10.19 -9.68 46.37
CA LEU A 322 9.25 -10.43 45.56
C LEU A 322 8.72 -9.56 44.42
N LEU A 323 8.24 -8.35 44.72
CA LEU A 323 7.75 -7.42 43.70
C LEU A 323 8.82 -7.12 42.63
N ALA A 324 10.07 -6.91 43.02
CA ALA A 324 11.19 -6.73 42.08
C ALA A 324 11.46 -7.97 41.23
N THR A 325 11.35 -9.17 41.83
CA THR A 325 11.51 -10.46 41.14
C THR A 325 10.38 -10.67 40.13
N LEU A 326 9.13 -10.38 40.51
CA LEU A 326 7.95 -10.47 39.64
C LEU A 326 8.04 -9.51 38.45
N ASN A 327 8.45 -8.26 38.68
CA ASN A 327 8.66 -7.29 37.60
C ASN A 327 9.74 -7.75 36.62
N SER A 328 10.82 -8.34 37.14
CA SER A 328 11.89 -8.89 36.32
C SER A 328 11.40 -10.07 35.46
N LEU A 329 10.57 -10.96 36.03
CA LEU A 329 9.92 -12.05 35.30
C LEU A 329 8.92 -11.54 34.25
N GLN A 330 8.15 -10.50 34.57
CA GLN A 330 7.19 -9.88 33.65
C GLN A 330 7.90 -9.33 32.40
N MET A 331 9.07 -8.73 32.56
CA MET A 331 9.88 -8.26 31.44
C MET A 331 10.34 -9.44 30.56
N GLY A 332 10.72 -10.57 31.17
CA GLY A 332 11.02 -11.82 30.47
C GLY A 332 9.83 -12.36 29.66
N PHE A 333 8.62 -12.35 30.23
CA PHE A 333 7.41 -12.77 29.50
C PHE A 333 7.09 -11.87 28.31
N ARG A 334 7.29 -10.56 28.43
CA ARG A 334 7.08 -9.63 27.31
C ARG A 334 8.04 -9.91 26.15
N THR A 335 9.31 -10.17 26.46
CA THR A 335 10.31 -10.53 25.44
C THR A 335 9.92 -11.83 24.72
N LEU A 336 9.54 -12.87 25.46
CA LEU A 336 9.14 -14.14 24.82
C LEU A 336 7.86 -14.02 24.00
N ALA A 337 6.87 -13.26 24.48
CA ALA A 337 5.64 -13.02 23.73
C ALA A 337 5.90 -12.30 22.39
N ILE A 338 6.92 -11.43 22.34
CA ILE A 338 7.37 -10.78 21.11
C ILE A 338 8.00 -11.82 20.17
N GLU A 339 8.89 -12.68 20.66
CA GLU A 339 9.52 -13.73 19.84
C GLU A 339 8.50 -14.69 19.21
N GLN A 340 7.49 -15.13 19.97
CA GLN A 340 6.43 -16.01 19.45
C GLN A 340 5.63 -15.36 18.34
N ARG A 341 5.26 -14.07 18.49
CA ARG A 341 4.54 -13.32 17.45
C ARG A 341 5.39 -13.14 16.19
N SER A 342 6.71 -12.94 16.32
CA SER A 342 7.62 -12.91 15.16
C SER A 342 7.66 -14.26 14.43
N SER A 343 7.63 -15.39 15.14
CA SER A 343 7.57 -16.72 14.51
C SER A 343 6.25 -16.95 13.76
N GLU A 344 5.13 -16.42 14.26
CA GLU A 344 3.84 -16.51 13.56
C GLU A 344 3.86 -15.73 12.24
N VAL A 345 4.47 -14.54 12.22
CA VAL A 345 4.66 -13.76 10.99
C VAL A 345 5.47 -14.56 9.95
N TRP A 346 6.55 -15.23 10.36
CA TRP A 346 7.32 -16.10 9.46
C TRP A 346 6.50 -17.26 8.89
N ARG A 347 5.61 -17.86 9.69
CA ARG A 347 4.72 -18.92 9.24
C ARG A 347 3.72 -18.40 8.19
N VAL A 348 3.12 -17.23 8.42
CA VAL A 348 2.21 -16.59 7.47
C VAL A 348 2.94 -16.25 6.18
N LEU A 349 4.14 -15.67 6.26
CA LEU A 349 4.97 -15.37 5.08
C LEU A 349 5.34 -16.64 4.30
N GLY A 350 5.62 -17.76 4.98
CA GLY A 350 5.85 -19.05 4.35
C GLY A 350 4.63 -19.59 3.61
N ALA A 351 3.44 -19.46 4.20
CA ALA A 351 2.18 -19.82 3.55
C ALA A 351 1.91 -18.95 2.31
N VAL A 352 2.11 -17.63 2.42
CA VAL A 352 1.95 -16.67 1.30
C VAL A 352 2.94 -16.98 0.18
N LYS A 353 4.21 -17.28 0.50
CA LYS A 353 5.22 -17.69 -0.51
C LYS A 353 4.77 -18.92 -1.29
N THR A 354 4.17 -19.90 -0.60
CA THR A 354 3.67 -21.13 -1.21
C THR A 354 2.50 -20.84 -2.16
N GLU A 355 1.57 -19.98 -1.76
CA GLU A 355 0.47 -19.55 -2.64
C GLU A 355 0.93 -18.72 -3.84
N PHE A 356 1.94 -17.85 -3.66
CA PHE A 356 2.54 -17.13 -4.77
C PHE A 356 3.21 -18.06 -5.80
N ALA A 357 3.85 -19.14 -5.34
CA ALA A 357 4.41 -20.15 -6.24
C ALA A 357 3.31 -20.84 -7.07
N LYS A 358 2.20 -21.25 -6.44
CA LYS A 358 1.04 -21.83 -7.14
C LYS A 358 0.41 -20.85 -8.13
N PHE A 359 0.31 -19.57 -7.77
CA PHE A 359 -0.18 -18.53 -8.67
C PHE A 359 0.73 -18.37 -9.90
N GLY A 360 2.06 -18.47 -9.72
CA GLY A 360 3.03 -18.52 -10.81
C GLY A 360 2.76 -19.67 -11.78
N GLU A 361 2.51 -20.88 -11.28
CA GLU A 361 2.16 -22.04 -12.13
C GLU A 361 0.88 -21.83 -12.94
N VAL A 362 -0.12 -21.14 -12.36
CA VAL A 362 -1.36 -20.81 -13.06
C VAL A 362 -1.09 -19.79 -14.18
N LEU A 363 -0.29 -18.76 -13.92
CA LEU A 363 0.13 -17.78 -14.92
C LEU A 363 0.88 -18.44 -16.08
N ASP A 364 1.78 -19.37 -15.79
CA ASP A 364 2.52 -20.12 -16.82
C ASP A 364 1.57 -20.95 -17.71
N LYS A 365 0.54 -21.58 -17.12
CA LYS A 365 -0.50 -22.29 -17.87
C LYS A 365 -1.31 -21.35 -18.76
N VAL A 366 -1.67 -20.16 -18.28
CA VAL A 366 -2.39 -19.16 -19.06
C VAL A 366 -1.54 -18.67 -20.24
N LYS A 367 -0.25 -18.39 -20.01
CA LYS A 367 0.69 -18.01 -21.06
C LYS A 367 0.74 -19.07 -22.16
N LYS A 368 0.90 -20.35 -21.80
CA LYS A 368 0.88 -21.45 -22.78
C LYS A 368 -0.38 -21.46 -23.64
N LYS A 369 -1.56 -21.29 -23.04
CA LYS A 369 -2.82 -21.26 -23.78
C LYS A 369 -2.93 -20.06 -24.74
N LEU A 370 -2.42 -18.90 -24.34
CA LEU A 370 -2.36 -17.72 -25.21
C LEU A 370 -1.40 -17.95 -26.39
N ASP A 371 -0.24 -18.56 -26.16
CA ASP A 371 0.72 -18.90 -27.21
C ASP A 371 0.12 -19.92 -28.21
N GLU A 372 -0.59 -20.94 -27.72
CA GLU A 372 -1.33 -21.91 -28.54
C GLU A 372 -2.41 -21.22 -29.39
N ALA A 373 -3.22 -20.36 -28.78
CA ALA A 373 -4.25 -19.61 -29.49
C ALA A 373 -3.64 -18.68 -30.56
N SER A 374 -2.54 -18.01 -30.24
CA SER A 374 -1.79 -17.17 -31.20
C SER A 374 -1.32 -17.97 -32.42
N THR A 375 -0.71 -19.14 -32.17
CA THR A 375 -0.25 -20.05 -33.23
C THR A 375 -1.41 -20.51 -34.14
N GLN A 376 -2.56 -20.79 -33.55
CA GLN A 376 -3.75 -21.24 -34.28
C GLN A 376 -4.37 -20.12 -35.15
N ILE A 377 -4.33 -18.87 -34.68
CA ILE A 377 -4.71 -17.69 -35.44
C ILE A 377 -3.78 -17.51 -36.65
N GLU A 378 -2.46 -17.64 -36.47
CA GLU A 378 -1.49 -17.54 -37.57
C GLU A 378 -1.73 -18.61 -38.65
N ALA A 379 -1.92 -19.87 -38.25
CA ALA A 379 -2.20 -20.98 -39.16
C ALA A 379 -3.50 -20.76 -39.96
N THR A 380 -4.55 -20.26 -39.29
CA THR A 380 -5.83 -19.91 -39.92
C THR A 380 -5.65 -18.77 -40.93
N GLY A 381 -4.84 -17.76 -40.60
CA GLY A 381 -4.49 -16.67 -41.51
C GLY A 381 -3.75 -17.13 -42.77
N VAL A 382 -2.87 -18.13 -42.68
CA VAL A 382 -2.21 -18.75 -43.85
C VAL A 382 -3.22 -19.49 -44.72
N ARG A 383 -4.10 -20.29 -44.10
CA ARG A 383 -5.12 -21.06 -44.81
C ARG A 383 -6.15 -20.18 -45.50
N SER A 384 -6.59 -19.10 -44.84
CA SER A 384 -7.47 -18.08 -45.41
C SER A 384 -6.83 -17.39 -46.62
N ARG A 385 -5.55 -17.00 -46.55
CA ARG A 385 -4.82 -16.44 -47.69
C ARG A 385 -4.70 -17.43 -48.86
N ALA A 386 -4.46 -18.70 -48.59
CA ALA A 386 -4.40 -19.74 -49.62
C ALA A 386 -5.78 -19.96 -50.28
N ILE A 387 -6.85 -19.93 -49.50
CA ILE A 387 -8.24 -20.02 -49.98
C ILE A 387 -8.59 -18.80 -50.84
N SER A 388 -8.29 -17.57 -50.38
CA SER A 388 -8.50 -16.34 -51.17
C SER A 388 -7.71 -16.34 -52.48
N ARG A 389 -6.50 -16.93 -52.51
CA ARG A 389 -5.71 -17.07 -53.73
C ARG A 389 -6.38 -18.01 -54.74
N ARG A 390 -6.89 -19.16 -54.29
CA ARG A 390 -7.62 -20.09 -55.15
C ARG A 390 -8.97 -19.55 -55.61
N LEU A 391 -9.70 -18.83 -54.75
CA LEU A 391 -10.96 -18.19 -55.13
C LEU A 391 -10.77 -17.10 -56.20
N ARG A 392 -9.66 -16.34 -56.14
CA ARG A 392 -9.28 -15.39 -57.20
C ARG A 392 -8.95 -16.05 -58.53
N GLU A 393 -8.55 -17.32 -58.54
CA GLU A 393 -8.27 -18.08 -59.76
C GLU A 393 -9.56 -18.65 -60.40
N VAL A 394 -10.71 -18.61 -59.70
CA VAL A 394 -11.98 -19.23 -60.17
C VAL A 394 -12.91 -18.25 -60.89
N GLU A 395 -12.64 -16.94 -60.92
CA GLU A 395 -13.39 -15.98 -61.74
C GLU A 395 -12.63 -15.60 -63.02
N ALA A 396 -12.68 -16.49 -64.02
CA ALA A 396 -12.67 -16.13 -65.45
C ALA A 396 -12.92 -17.40 -66.30
N LEU A 397 -14.15 -17.92 -66.30
CA LEU A 397 -14.60 -18.84 -67.35
C LEU A 397 -16.02 -18.44 -67.85
N PRO A 398 -16.27 -18.45 -69.18
CA PRO A 398 -17.44 -17.83 -69.80
C PRO A 398 -18.76 -18.58 -69.57
N GLU A 399 -19.88 -17.87 -69.71
CA GLU A 399 -21.30 -18.24 -69.55
C GLU A 399 -21.83 -19.47 -70.34
N ALA A 400 -20.99 -20.35 -70.87
CA ALA A 400 -21.44 -21.41 -71.80
C ALA A 400 -21.80 -22.77 -71.16
N ASP A 401 -21.43 -23.06 -69.90
CA ASP A 401 -21.60 -24.41 -69.32
C ASP A 401 -22.40 -24.46 -67.99
N SER A 402 -23.22 -23.45 -67.69
CA SER A 402 -23.99 -23.36 -66.43
C SER A 402 -25.29 -24.19 -66.38
N ALA A 403 -25.38 -25.28 -67.15
CA ALA A 403 -26.52 -26.21 -67.11
C ALA A 403 -26.03 -27.63 -67.43
N PRO A 404 -25.54 -28.42 -66.45
CA PRO A 404 -26.44 -29.12 -65.54
C PRO A 404 -25.75 -29.55 -64.21
N MET A 405 -25.76 -28.72 -63.17
CA MET A 405 -25.31 -29.17 -61.82
C MET A 405 -26.30 -28.88 -60.68
N LEU A 406 -27.53 -28.50 -61.01
CA LEU A 406 -28.65 -28.60 -60.07
C LEU A 406 -29.32 -29.97 -60.23
N GLY A 407 -28.56 -31.01 -59.92
CA GLY A 407 -29.04 -32.38 -59.76
C GLY A 407 -29.40 -32.65 -58.31
N LYS A 408 -30.67 -33.01 -58.09
CA LYS A 408 -31.33 -33.33 -56.82
C LYS A 408 -30.62 -34.38 -55.95
N GLY A 409 -30.85 -34.28 -54.63
CA GLY A 409 -30.63 -35.35 -53.64
C GLY A 409 -30.56 -34.71 -52.24
N GLU A 410 -31.67 -34.52 -51.52
CA GLU A 410 -32.47 -35.51 -50.76
C GLU A 410 -32.25 -35.30 -49.25
N GLU A 411 -33.36 -35.40 -48.54
CA GLU A 411 -33.58 -35.18 -47.11
C GLU A 411 -32.94 -36.28 -46.26
N GLY A 412 -32.62 -35.98 -45.00
CA GLY A 412 -32.19 -36.99 -44.02
C GLY A 412 -31.89 -36.42 -42.65
N GLU A 413 -32.86 -36.54 -41.75
CA GLU A 413 -32.84 -36.24 -40.31
C GLU A 413 -31.75 -37.00 -39.53
N ALA A 414 -31.13 -36.32 -38.55
CA ALA A 414 -31.07 -36.71 -37.13
C ALA A 414 -30.23 -35.69 -36.34
#